data_AF-B4SEH2-F1
#
_entry.id   AF-B4SEH2-F1
#
_cell.length_a   1.000
_cell.length_b   1.000
_cell.length_c   1.000
_cell.angle_alpha   90.00
_cell.angle_beta   90.00
_cell.angle_gamma   90.00
#
_symmetry.space_group_name_H-M   'P 1'
#
loop_
_entity.id
_entity.type
_entity.pdbx_description
1 polymer ?
#
loop_
_entity_poly.entity_id
_entity_poly.type
_entity_poly.pdbx_seq_one_letter_code
_entity_poly.pdbx_strand_id
1 'polypeptide(L)'
;MLQLKKAGLKALDNLRSAGLFPSSWQSMEELEAKTDYFLSLFLDERFRVSRELSGVSFLTELLDRVMRTSESEHMDDRKLSEREKLELVRALDRQNQMLRLYPRYVEMLLSIIEETDQGKQQEIRILELASGSGGLSLALAEEARRKNLPLSIVASDIVPIFIEEGNRQAEEKKLPVTFRLINAFEMPEFSSGSFDLMVLSQSIHHFTPGQLAIMIAQSAKQTKTAFVGIDGYRSMLLAGGVPLMATMQGIASFTLDGFISARKFYSELELDIIAEIATGKRNHAITSPWPLSILTVRFDGIKPDVCQPS
;
A
#
# COMPACT_ATOMS: atom_id res chain seq x y z
N MET A 1 -6.91 9.31 -17.16
CA MET A 1 -5.73 8.48 -16.81
C MET A 1 -4.78 8.29 -17.97
N LEU A 2 -5.24 7.87 -19.17
CA LEU A 2 -4.33 7.61 -20.30
C LEU A 2 -3.42 8.80 -20.65
N GLN A 3 -3.95 10.03 -20.62
CA GLN A 3 -3.17 11.25 -20.85
C GLN A 3 -2.05 11.46 -19.81
N LEU A 4 -2.38 11.31 -18.52
CA LEU A 4 -1.42 11.39 -17.42
C LEU A 4 -0.37 10.29 -17.50
N LYS A 5 -0.77 9.06 -17.87
CA LYS A 5 0.16 7.93 -18.04
C LYS A 5 1.12 8.18 -19.20
N LYS A 6 0.62 8.67 -20.34
CA LYS A 6 1.47 9.03 -21.50
C LYS A 6 2.45 10.16 -21.16
N ALA A 7 1.98 11.21 -20.50
CA ALA A 7 2.82 12.31 -20.06
C ALA A 7 3.86 11.85 -19.03
N GLY A 8 3.46 11.01 -18.09
CA GLY A 8 4.33 10.44 -17.06
C GLY A 8 5.42 9.56 -17.63
N LEU A 9 5.10 8.66 -18.57
CA LEU A 9 6.12 7.83 -19.24
C LEU A 9 7.17 8.70 -19.94
N LYS A 10 6.72 9.69 -20.72
CA LYS A 10 7.63 10.63 -21.40
C LYS A 10 8.46 11.47 -20.40
N ALA A 11 7.88 11.89 -19.28
CA ALA A 11 8.59 12.61 -18.23
C ALA A 11 9.68 11.75 -17.57
N LEU A 12 9.36 10.49 -17.27
CA LEU A 12 10.31 9.54 -16.71
C LEU A 12 11.46 9.25 -17.69
N ASP A 13 11.16 9.08 -18.98
CA ASP A 13 12.17 8.89 -20.02
C ASP A 13 13.10 10.11 -20.15
N ASN A 14 12.57 11.33 -20.08
CA ASN A 14 13.36 12.56 -20.09
C ASN A 14 14.32 12.60 -18.89
N LEU A 15 13.84 12.32 -17.68
CA LEU A 15 14.65 12.33 -16.46
C LEU A 15 15.73 11.24 -16.48
N ARG A 16 15.43 10.06 -17.01
CA ARG A 16 16.41 8.98 -17.19
C ARG A 16 17.47 9.35 -18.20
N SER A 17 17.08 9.94 -19.34
CA SER A 17 18.01 10.39 -20.38
C SER A 17 18.94 11.51 -19.89
N ALA A 18 18.46 12.31 -18.93
CA ALA A 18 19.26 13.34 -18.26
C ALA A 18 20.17 12.79 -17.13
N GLY A 19 20.13 11.49 -16.85
CA GLY A 19 20.93 10.87 -15.78
C GLY A 19 20.46 11.24 -14.35
N LEU A 20 19.20 11.69 -14.20
CA LEU A 20 18.65 12.15 -12.92
C LEU A 20 17.99 11.03 -12.10
N PHE A 21 17.81 9.83 -12.68
CA PHE A 21 17.25 8.70 -11.95
C PHE A 21 18.26 8.17 -10.91
N PRO A 22 17.88 8.03 -9.63
CA PRO A 22 18.79 7.55 -8.60
C PRO A 22 19.32 6.14 -8.90
N SER A 23 20.64 6.00 -9.06
CA SER A 23 21.26 4.71 -9.38
C SER A 23 21.51 3.81 -8.17
N SER A 24 21.71 4.40 -6.99
CA SER A 24 21.99 3.71 -5.73
C SER A 24 21.87 4.65 -4.53
N TRP A 25 21.82 4.06 -3.33
CA TRP A 25 21.82 4.75 -2.03
C TRP A 25 22.65 3.92 -1.03
N GLN A 26 23.19 4.57 -0.01
CA GLN A 26 24.11 4.00 0.99
C GLN A 26 23.50 3.95 2.39
N SER A 27 22.45 4.72 2.66
CA SER A 27 21.72 4.74 3.93
C SER A 27 20.21 4.86 3.69
N MET A 28 19.41 4.53 4.72
CA MET A 28 17.95 4.71 4.67
C MET A 28 17.56 6.19 4.56
N GLU A 29 18.30 7.09 5.25
CA GLU A 29 18.10 8.54 5.14
C GLU A 29 18.35 9.05 3.72
N GLU A 30 19.40 8.55 3.05
CA GLU A 30 19.66 8.90 1.66
C GLU A 30 18.58 8.34 0.71
N LEU A 31 18.09 7.12 0.97
CA LEU A 31 16.98 6.52 0.22
C LEU A 31 15.71 7.37 0.32
N GLU A 32 15.34 7.79 1.53
CA GLU A 32 14.16 8.63 1.77
C GLU A 32 14.28 9.94 0.99
N ALA A 33 15.36 10.68 1.22
CA ALA A 33 15.58 12.00 0.61
C ALA A 33 15.64 11.92 -0.92
N LYS A 34 16.35 10.92 -1.48
CA LYS A 34 16.44 10.75 -2.94
C LYS A 34 15.10 10.40 -3.57
N THR A 35 14.31 9.56 -2.91
CA THR A 35 13.00 9.14 -3.43
C THR A 35 12.04 10.32 -3.42
N ASP A 36 11.93 11.05 -2.31
CA ASP A 36 11.06 12.23 -2.20
C ASP A 36 11.46 13.31 -3.22
N TYR A 37 12.76 13.58 -3.35
CA TYR A 37 13.28 14.53 -4.32
C TYR A 37 12.98 14.11 -5.76
N PHE A 38 13.24 12.85 -6.11
CA PHE A 38 13.01 12.37 -7.48
C PHE A 38 11.52 12.36 -7.84
N LEU A 39 10.63 12.01 -6.90
CA LEU A 39 9.18 12.08 -7.14
C LEU A 39 8.71 13.51 -7.37
N SER A 40 9.26 14.49 -6.62
CA SER A 40 8.99 15.90 -6.88
C SER A 40 9.43 16.32 -8.29
N LEU A 41 10.67 15.97 -8.68
CA LEU A 41 11.18 16.24 -10.04
C LEU A 41 10.31 15.60 -11.12
N PHE A 42 9.89 14.35 -10.90
CA PHE A 42 9.02 13.63 -11.82
C PHE A 42 7.68 14.34 -12.04
N LEU A 43 7.03 14.80 -10.96
CA LEU A 43 5.76 15.51 -11.06
C LEU A 43 5.89 16.86 -11.77
N ASP A 44 7.01 17.57 -11.60
CA ASP A 44 7.29 18.82 -12.30
C ASP A 44 7.58 18.60 -13.79
N GLU A 45 8.35 17.58 -14.11
CA GLU A 45 8.60 17.22 -15.50
C GLU A 45 7.32 16.73 -16.19
N ARG A 46 6.48 15.95 -15.51
CA ARG A 46 5.17 15.52 -16.02
C ARG A 46 4.26 16.71 -16.30
N PHE A 47 4.32 17.76 -15.48
CA PHE A 47 3.59 18.99 -15.72
C PHE A 47 4.05 19.71 -16.98
N ARG A 48 5.36 19.88 -17.15
CA ARG A 48 5.95 20.48 -18.36
C ARG A 48 5.57 19.68 -19.60
N VAL A 49 5.75 18.37 -19.57
CA VAL A 49 5.43 17.46 -20.67
C VAL A 49 3.93 17.50 -21.01
N SER A 50 3.06 17.54 -20.00
CA SER A 50 1.60 17.61 -20.21
C SER A 50 1.19 18.88 -20.96
N ARG A 51 1.83 20.01 -20.64
CA ARG A 51 1.63 21.30 -21.34
C ARG A 51 2.06 21.26 -22.80
N GLU A 52 3.14 20.53 -23.10
CA GLU A 52 3.67 20.38 -24.47
C GLU A 52 2.89 19.36 -25.31
N LEU A 53 2.28 18.34 -24.69
CA LEU A 53 1.59 17.28 -25.41
C LEU A 53 0.25 17.74 -26.00
N SER A 54 -0.63 18.33 -25.20
CA SER A 54 -1.90 18.90 -25.67
C SER A 54 -2.61 19.70 -24.56
N GLY A 55 -3.54 20.57 -24.94
CA GLY A 55 -4.39 21.29 -23.96
C GLY A 55 -5.23 20.36 -23.08
N VAL A 56 -5.67 19.21 -23.61
CA VAL A 56 -6.40 18.20 -22.82
C VAL A 56 -5.49 17.53 -21.80
N SER A 57 -4.27 17.14 -22.20
CA SER A 57 -3.28 16.58 -21.27
C SER A 57 -2.95 17.56 -20.15
N PHE A 58 -2.78 18.84 -20.49
CA PHE A 58 -2.54 19.89 -19.51
C PHE A 58 -3.71 20.09 -18.53
N LEU A 59 -4.95 20.11 -19.01
CA LEU A 59 -6.12 20.19 -18.13
C LEU A 59 -6.20 18.99 -17.18
N THR A 60 -5.94 17.78 -17.67
CA THR A 60 -5.95 16.59 -16.80
C THR A 60 -4.88 16.63 -15.73
N GLU A 61 -3.71 17.19 -16.02
CA GLU A 61 -2.62 17.40 -15.05
C GLU A 61 -3.00 18.46 -14.01
N LEU A 62 -3.61 19.57 -14.42
CA LEU A 62 -4.08 20.60 -13.49
C LEU A 62 -5.10 20.03 -12.49
N LEU A 63 -6.07 19.24 -12.98
CA LEU A 63 -7.03 18.57 -12.11
C LEU A 63 -6.34 17.59 -11.16
N ASP A 64 -5.41 16.76 -11.64
CA ASP A 64 -4.69 15.80 -10.80
C ASP A 64 -3.86 16.49 -9.69
N ARG A 65 -3.23 17.62 -10.01
CA ARG A 65 -2.46 18.42 -9.04
C ARG A 65 -3.35 19.05 -7.97
N VAL A 66 -4.48 19.64 -8.36
CA VAL A 66 -5.45 20.23 -7.42
C VAL A 66 -6.02 19.15 -6.48
N MET A 67 -6.20 17.94 -7.00
CA MET A 67 -6.69 16.83 -6.20
C MET A 67 -5.69 16.37 -5.14
N ARG A 68 -4.38 16.49 -5.35
CA ARG A 68 -3.38 16.02 -4.38
C ARG A 68 -3.46 16.81 -3.07
N THR A 69 -3.23 16.13 -1.95
CA THR A 69 -3.14 16.75 -0.61
C THR A 69 -2.03 16.13 0.21
N SER A 70 -1.52 16.89 1.16
CA SER A 70 -0.65 16.41 2.24
C SER A 70 -1.33 16.51 3.61
N GLU A 71 -2.65 16.73 3.63
CA GLU A 71 -3.45 16.76 4.85
C GLU A 71 -3.42 15.40 5.54
N SER A 72 -3.36 15.43 6.88
CA SER A 72 -3.50 14.24 7.72
C SER A 72 -4.97 13.89 7.87
N GLU A 73 -5.27 12.59 7.90
CA GLU A 73 -6.61 12.10 8.21
C GLU A 73 -6.90 12.29 9.69
N HIS A 74 -8.18 12.45 10.01
CA HIS A 74 -8.64 12.59 11.38
C HIS A 74 -8.35 11.35 12.21
N MET A 75 -8.51 10.15 11.63
CA MET A 75 -8.18 8.89 12.31
C MET A 75 -6.71 8.78 12.75
N ASP A 76 -5.80 9.53 12.13
CA ASP A 76 -4.38 9.60 12.50
C ASP A 76 -4.10 10.60 13.64
N ASP A 77 -5.09 11.40 14.07
CA ASP A 77 -4.91 12.38 15.12
C ASP A 77 -4.61 11.69 16.47
N ARG A 78 -3.44 11.99 17.02
CA ARG A 78 -2.96 11.47 18.30
C ARG A 78 -3.86 11.86 19.47
N LYS A 79 -4.64 12.93 19.34
CA LYS A 79 -5.54 13.44 20.38
C LYS A 79 -6.85 12.66 20.48
N LEU A 80 -7.19 11.83 19.50
CA LEU A 80 -8.39 11.01 19.56
C LEU A 80 -8.33 10.03 20.73
N SER A 81 -9.45 9.91 21.43
CA SER A 81 -9.61 8.88 22.43
C SER A 81 -9.56 7.49 21.79
N GLU A 82 -9.19 6.48 22.58
CA GLU A 82 -9.17 5.09 22.11
C GLU A 82 -10.53 4.63 21.60
N ARG A 83 -11.62 5.13 22.20
CA ARG A 83 -12.99 4.85 21.77
C ARG A 83 -13.27 5.40 20.36
N GLU A 84 -12.86 6.63 20.08
CA GLU A 84 -13.04 7.25 18.76
C GLU A 84 -12.21 6.53 17.70
N LYS A 85 -10.96 6.18 18.01
CA LYS A 85 -10.11 5.38 17.11
C LYS A 85 -10.75 4.04 16.78
N LEU A 86 -11.27 3.34 17.79
CA LEU A 86 -12.00 2.07 17.61
C LEU A 86 -13.27 2.25 16.76
N GLU A 87 -13.99 3.34 16.93
CA GLU A 87 -15.18 3.62 16.13
C GLU A 87 -14.84 3.81 14.65
N LEU A 88 -13.78 4.57 14.35
CA LEU A 88 -13.30 4.82 12.98
C LEU A 88 -12.76 3.55 12.31
N VAL A 89 -11.92 2.77 12.99
CA VAL A 89 -11.39 1.52 12.41
C VAL A 89 -12.49 0.48 12.19
N ARG A 90 -13.49 0.40 13.08
CA ARG A 90 -14.67 -0.45 12.87
C ARG A 90 -15.55 0.06 11.74
N ALA A 91 -15.62 1.37 11.52
CA ALA A 91 -16.31 1.94 10.37
C ALA A 91 -15.62 1.57 9.06
N LEU A 92 -14.28 1.63 9.02
CA LEU A 92 -13.48 1.14 7.90
C LEU A 92 -13.73 -0.35 7.66
N ASP A 93 -13.69 -1.18 8.70
CA ASP A 93 -13.92 -2.62 8.59
C ASP A 93 -15.31 -2.95 8.01
N ARG A 94 -16.37 -2.30 8.52
CA ARG A 94 -17.73 -2.43 7.97
C ARG A 94 -17.79 -2.01 6.50
N GLN A 95 -17.12 -0.93 6.11
CA GLN A 95 -17.07 -0.48 4.72
C GLN A 95 -16.38 -1.51 3.82
N ASN A 96 -15.24 -2.06 4.27
CA ASN A 96 -14.51 -3.11 3.55
C ASN A 96 -15.35 -4.38 3.36
N GLN A 97 -16.09 -4.78 4.40
CA GLN A 97 -17.03 -5.92 4.32
C GLN A 97 -18.18 -5.63 3.34
N MET A 98 -18.82 -4.47 3.44
CA MET A 98 -19.92 -4.05 2.56
C MET A 98 -19.50 -4.05 1.09
N LEU A 99 -18.30 -3.55 0.80
CA LEU A 99 -17.72 -3.48 -0.54
C LEU A 99 -17.09 -4.80 -1.01
N ARG A 100 -17.10 -5.85 -0.17
CA ARG A 100 -16.44 -7.14 -0.42
C ARG A 100 -14.97 -6.99 -0.81
N LEU A 101 -14.26 -6.06 -0.18
CA LEU A 101 -12.83 -5.85 -0.43
C LEU A 101 -11.98 -6.98 0.16
N TYR A 102 -12.32 -7.50 1.35
CA TYR A 102 -11.55 -8.59 1.96
C TYR A 102 -11.48 -9.86 1.11
N PRO A 103 -12.59 -10.43 0.59
CA PRO A 103 -12.50 -11.59 -0.30
C PRO A 103 -11.54 -11.38 -1.47
N ARG A 104 -11.52 -10.17 -2.05
CA ARG A 104 -10.62 -9.83 -3.16
C ARG A 104 -9.16 -9.69 -2.74
N TYR A 105 -8.89 -9.05 -1.60
CA TYR A 105 -7.55 -8.97 -1.02
C TYR A 105 -7.03 -10.37 -0.70
N VAL A 106 -7.86 -11.20 -0.08
CA VAL A 106 -7.55 -12.57 0.30
C VAL A 106 -7.28 -13.44 -0.92
N GLU A 107 -8.12 -13.41 -1.96
CA GLU A 107 -7.90 -14.17 -3.19
C GLU A 107 -6.56 -13.83 -3.84
N MET A 108 -6.23 -12.54 -3.92
CA MET A 108 -4.95 -12.08 -4.47
C MET A 108 -3.75 -12.50 -3.61
N LEU A 109 -3.84 -12.34 -2.29
CA LEU A 109 -2.76 -12.77 -1.40
C LEU A 109 -2.57 -14.28 -1.45
N LEU A 110 -3.65 -15.07 -1.52
CA LEU A 110 -3.58 -16.52 -1.68
C LEU A 110 -2.88 -16.93 -2.98
N SER A 111 -3.11 -16.23 -4.09
CA SER A 111 -2.37 -16.48 -5.34
C SER A 111 -0.87 -16.32 -5.15
N ILE A 112 -0.43 -15.26 -4.46
CA ILE A 112 0.99 -14.99 -4.17
C ILE A 112 1.54 -16.05 -3.19
N ILE A 113 0.75 -16.46 -2.21
CA ILE A 113 1.11 -17.50 -1.23
C ILE A 113 1.29 -18.86 -1.92
N GLU A 114 0.38 -19.23 -2.82
CA GLU A 114 0.45 -20.49 -3.57
C GLU A 114 1.69 -20.55 -4.48
N GLU A 115 2.02 -19.45 -5.15
CA GLU A 115 3.28 -19.31 -5.89
C GLU A 115 4.52 -19.45 -5.00
N THR A 116 4.44 -18.92 -3.77
CA THR A 116 5.53 -18.93 -2.79
C THR A 116 5.77 -20.32 -2.21
N ASP A 117 4.71 -21.04 -1.86
CA ASP A 117 4.81 -22.37 -1.25
C ASP A 117 5.40 -23.41 -2.22
N GLN A 118 5.24 -23.22 -3.54
CA GLN A 118 5.69 -24.16 -4.58
C GLN A 118 5.23 -25.62 -4.31
N GLY A 119 4.11 -25.79 -3.60
CA GLY A 119 3.57 -27.11 -3.21
C GLY A 119 4.34 -27.82 -2.09
N LYS A 120 5.20 -27.12 -1.34
CA LYS A 120 5.98 -27.69 -0.23
C LYS A 120 5.15 -27.87 1.05
N GLN A 121 3.95 -27.29 1.12
CA GLN A 121 3.06 -27.30 2.29
C GLN A 121 3.76 -26.83 3.58
N GLN A 122 4.66 -25.86 3.46
CA GLN A 122 5.32 -25.28 4.62
C GLN A 122 4.44 -24.20 5.23
N GLU A 123 4.57 -23.99 6.54
CA GLU A 123 3.88 -22.89 7.19
C GLU A 123 4.37 -21.55 6.61
N ILE A 124 3.43 -20.80 6.02
CA ILE A 124 3.67 -19.48 5.47
C ILE A 124 3.49 -18.45 6.59
N ARG A 125 4.49 -17.60 6.79
CA ARG A 125 4.48 -16.55 7.81
C ARG A 125 4.31 -15.19 7.16
N ILE A 126 3.28 -14.46 7.57
CA ILE A 126 2.97 -13.13 7.03
C ILE A 126 3.15 -12.07 8.12
N LEU A 127 3.72 -10.93 7.74
CA LEU A 127 3.68 -9.71 8.55
C LEU A 127 2.80 -8.66 7.85
N GLU A 128 1.67 -8.32 8.46
CA GLU A 128 0.87 -7.16 8.06
C GLU A 128 1.28 -5.92 8.88
N LEU A 129 1.71 -4.87 8.19
CA LEU A 129 2.05 -3.57 8.76
C LEU A 129 0.86 -2.62 8.68
N ALA A 130 0.68 -1.77 9.70
CA ALA A 130 -0.44 -0.82 9.80
C ALA A 130 -1.82 -1.49 9.61
N SER A 131 -2.03 -2.62 10.28
CA SER A 131 -3.20 -3.48 10.08
C SER A 131 -4.51 -2.93 10.66
N GLY A 132 -4.47 -1.81 11.40
CA GLY A 132 -5.58 -1.40 12.26
C GLY A 132 -5.95 -2.53 13.22
N SER A 133 -7.24 -2.78 13.42
CA SER A 133 -7.75 -3.94 14.19
C SER A 133 -7.72 -5.28 13.40
N GLY A 134 -7.08 -5.30 12.24
CA GLY A 134 -6.71 -6.50 11.47
C GLY A 134 -7.81 -7.19 10.69
N GLY A 135 -8.76 -6.45 10.13
CA GLY A 135 -9.82 -7.05 9.33
C GLY A 135 -9.30 -7.92 8.17
N LEU A 136 -8.24 -7.49 7.48
CA LEU A 136 -7.60 -8.29 6.42
C LEU A 136 -6.90 -9.53 7.00
N SER A 137 -6.03 -9.37 7.99
CA SER A 137 -5.36 -10.49 8.68
C SER A 137 -6.35 -11.56 9.16
N LEU A 138 -7.43 -11.16 9.82
CA LEU A 138 -8.46 -12.09 10.31
C LEU A 138 -9.17 -12.80 9.16
N ALA A 139 -9.57 -12.07 8.10
CA ALA A 139 -10.22 -12.66 6.93
C ALA A 139 -9.30 -13.65 6.20
N LEU A 140 -8.02 -13.33 6.05
CA LEU A 140 -7.04 -14.20 5.42
C LEU A 140 -6.82 -15.48 6.24
N ALA A 141 -6.70 -15.38 7.57
CA ALA A 141 -6.56 -16.53 8.45
C ALA A 141 -7.80 -17.44 8.44
N GLU A 142 -9.01 -16.87 8.39
CA GLU A 142 -10.26 -17.63 8.26
C GLU A 142 -10.29 -18.43 6.97
N GLU A 143 -9.93 -17.80 5.85
CA GLU A 143 -9.92 -18.44 4.54
C GLU A 143 -8.81 -19.50 4.43
N ALA A 144 -7.62 -19.22 4.97
CA ALA A 144 -6.53 -20.19 5.04
C ALA A 144 -6.95 -21.44 5.84
N ARG A 145 -7.59 -21.25 6.99
CA ARG A 145 -8.16 -22.35 7.78
C ARG A 145 -9.20 -23.14 6.98
N ARG A 146 -10.09 -22.47 6.25
CA ARG A 146 -11.10 -23.11 5.39
C ARG A 146 -10.47 -23.97 4.29
N LYS A 147 -9.31 -23.54 3.77
CA LYS A 147 -8.53 -24.25 2.72
C LYS A 147 -7.51 -25.24 3.29
N ASN A 148 -7.40 -25.39 4.61
CA ASN A 148 -6.36 -26.19 5.29
C ASN A 148 -4.94 -25.76 4.89
N LEU A 149 -4.71 -24.47 4.68
CA LEU A 149 -3.40 -23.92 4.39
C LEU A 149 -2.67 -23.58 5.71
N PRO A 150 -1.45 -24.10 5.94
CA PRO A 150 -0.68 -23.75 7.12
C PRO A 150 -0.19 -22.30 7.00
N LEU A 151 -0.84 -21.41 7.74
CA LEU A 151 -0.60 -19.97 7.69
C LEU A 151 -0.57 -19.41 9.11
N SER A 152 0.44 -18.59 9.42
CA SER A 152 0.45 -17.72 10.60
C SER A 152 0.69 -16.27 10.22
N ILE A 153 0.00 -15.37 10.92
CA ILE A 153 0.02 -13.94 10.62
C ILE A 153 0.42 -13.17 11.88
N VAL A 154 1.43 -12.32 11.74
CA VAL A 154 1.70 -11.24 12.68
C VAL A 154 1.11 -9.97 12.10
N ALA A 155 0.08 -9.44 12.74
CA ALA A 155 -0.53 -8.16 12.39
C ALA A 155 0.05 -7.08 13.30
N SER A 156 0.18 -5.84 12.81
CA SER A 156 0.82 -4.80 13.60
C SER A 156 0.32 -3.40 13.33
N ASP A 157 0.36 -2.59 14.38
CA ASP A 157 -0.04 -1.19 14.35
C ASP A 157 0.70 -0.40 15.44
N ILE A 158 0.66 0.93 15.37
CA ILE A 158 1.18 1.84 16.39
C ILE A 158 0.15 2.20 17.46
N VAL A 159 -1.13 1.87 17.24
CA VAL A 159 -2.23 2.19 18.15
C VAL A 159 -2.51 1.00 19.09
N PRO A 160 -2.24 1.11 20.41
CA PRO A 160 -2.37 0.00 21.35
C PRO A 160 -3.77 -0.64 21.39
N ILE A 161 -4.83 0.17 21.35
CA ILE A 161 -6.20 -0.34 21.40
C ILE A 161 -6.57 -1.21 20.18
N PHE A 162 -5.91 -1.01 19.03
CA PHE A 162 -6.09 -1.89 17.87
C PHE A 162 -5.46 -3.26 18.07
N ILE A 163 -4.32 -3.31 18.79
CA ILE A 163 -3.63 -4.54 19.15
C ILE A 163 -4.49 -5.37 20.12
N GLU A 164 -5.07 -4.72 21.12
CA GLU A 164 -5.98 -5.36 22.08
C GLU A 164 -7.20 -5.94 21.38
N GLU A 165 -7.88 -5.14 20.55
CA GLU A 165 -9.08 -5.55 19.83
C GLU A 165 -8.80 -6.66 18.80
N GLY A 166 -7.66 -6.58 18.10
CA GLY A 166 -7.24 -7.60 17.15
C GLY A 166 -6.96 -8.95 17.83
N ASN A 167 -6.19 -8.94 18.93
CA ASN A 167 -5.88 -10.17 19.69
C ASN A 167 -7.15 -10.79 20.29
N ARG A 168 -8.07 -9.97 20.83
CA ARG A 168 -9.37 -10.43 21.31
C ARG A 168 -10.15 -11.18 20.22
N GLN A 169 -10.25 -10.59 19.02
CA GLN A 169 -10.95 -11.22 17.90
C GLN A 169 -10.26 -12.49 17.40
N ALA A 170 -8.93 -12.51 17.34
CA ALA A 170 -8.17 -13.70 16.94
C ALA A 170 -8.38 -14.86 17.92
N GLU A 171 -8.38 -14.58 19.24
CA GLU A 171 -8.62 -15.56 20.29
C GLU A 171 -10.05 -16.11 20.24
N GLU A 172 -11.07 -15.24 20.16
CA GLU A 172 -12.48 -15.63 20.06
C GLU A 172 -12.74 -16.56 18.87
N LYS A 173 -12.09 -16.27 17.74
CA LYS A 173 -12.23 -17.04 16.50
C LYS A 173 -11.25 -18.23 16.39
N LYS A 174 -10.32 -18.37 17.35
CA LYS A 174 -9.23 -19.37 17.35
C LYS A 174 -8.45 -19.37 16.04
N LEU A 175 -7.99 -18.18 15.64
CA LEU A 175 -7.21 -17.98 14.41
C LEU A 175 -5.70 -17.86 14.73
N PRO A 176 -4.81 -18.34 13.85
CA PRO A 176 -3.35 -18.22 14.00
C PRO A 176 -2.86 -16.80 13.67
N VAL A 177 -3.44 -15.78 14.33
CA VAL A 177 -3.09 -14.37 14.16
C VAL A 177 -2.64 -13.81 15.51
N THR A 178 -1.52 -13.08 15.51
CA THR A 178 -1.03 -12.37 16.70
C THR A 178 -0.82 -10.90 16.35
N PHE A 179 -1.37 -10.01 17.16
CA PHE A 179 -1.21 -8.58 17.00
C PHE A 179 -0.08 -8.05 17.87
N ARG A 180 0.77 -7.18 17.31
CA ARG A 180 1.92 -6.58 18.00
C ARG A 180 2.02 -5.07 17.76
N LEU A 181 2.44 -4.33 18.79
CA LEU A 181 2.73 -2.91 18.66
C LEU A 181 4.06 -2.73 17.89
N ILE A 182 3.98 -2.35 16.61
CA ILE A 182 5.14 -2.13 15.75
C ILE A 182 4.92 -0.87 14.92
N ASN A 183 5.92 0.02 14.92
CA ASN A 183 5.98 1.12 13.99
C ASN A 183 6.45 0.60 12.63
N ALA A 184 5.62 0.72 11.61
CA ALA A 184 5.90 0.24 10.27
C ALA A 184 7.12 0.94 9.63
N PHE A 185 7.39 2.19 10.00
CA PHE A 185 8.56 2.96 9.53
C PHE A 185 9.85 2.62 10.30
N GLU A 186 9.71 2.34 11.60
CA GLU A 186 10.81 1.96 12.50
C GLU A 186 10.70 0.47 12.85
N MET A 187 10.59 -0.36 11.81
CA MET A 187 10.39 -1.78 11.99
C MET A 187 11.58 -2.40 12.76
N PRO A 188 11.33 -3.19 13.82
CA PRO A 188 12.42 -3.83 14.54
C PRO A 188 13.17 -4.81 13.61
N GLU A 189 14.43 -5.07 13.91
CA GLU A 189 15.18 -6.10 13.21
C GLU A 189 14.68 -7.48 13.66
N PHE A 190 13.85 -8.09 12.82
CA PHE A 190 13.56 -9.51 12.91
C PHE A 190 14.73 -10.32 12.35
N SER A 191 14.83 -11.61 12.71
CA SER A 191 15.83 -12.47 12.07
C SER A 191 15.55 -12.56 10.57
N SER A 192 16.61 -12.60 9.75
CA SER A 192 16.46 -12.61 8.30
C SER A 192 15.58 -13.80 7.84
N GLY A 193 14.61 -13.52 6.97
CA GLY A 193 13.64 -14.52 6.53
C GLY A 193 12.65 -14.97 7.63
N SER A 194 12.38 -14.11 8.62
CA SER A 194 11.33 -14.36 9.63
C SER A 194 9.94 -14.49 9.02
N PHE A 195 9.71 -13.83 7.89
CA PHE A 195 8.44 -13.86 7.17
C PHE A 195 8.66 -14.28 5.73
N ASP A 196 7.63 -14.83 5.13
CA ASP A 196 7.61 -15.18 3.71
C ASP A 196 7.01 -14.01 2.90
N LEU A 197 5.98 -13.35 3.45
CA LEU A 197 5.31 -12.20 2.86
C LEU A 197 5.20 -11.03 3.85
N MET A 198 5.39 -9.81 3.36
CA MET A 198 5.00 -8.59 4.08
C MET A 198 3.88 -7.88 3.33
N VAL A 199 2.87 -7.45 4.06
CA VAL A 199 1.67 -6.82 3.50
C VAL A 199 1.48 -5.45 4.14
N LEU A 200 1.11 -4.47 3.32
CA LEU A 200 0.66 -3.15 3.77
C LEU A 200 -0.62 -2.81 3.01
N SER A 201 -1.76 -2.83 3.70
CA SER A 201 -3.07 -2.71 3.07
C SER A 201 -3.79 -1.43 3.50
N GLN A 202 -4.31 -0.67 2.54
CA GLN A 202 -5.03 0.60 2.75
C GLN A 202 -4.26 1.61 3.61
N SER A 203 -2.93 1.59 3.56
CA SER A 203 -2.09 2.49 4.35
C SER A 203 -0.88 3.05 3.60
N ILE A 204 -0.55 2.57 2.39
CA ILE A 204 0.61 3.09 1.65
C ILE A 204 0.49 4.60 1.42
N HIS A 205 -0.72 5.13 1.21
CA HIS A 205 -0.97 6.56 1.03
C HIS A 205 -0.73 7.44 2.27
N HIS A 206 -0.53 6.87 3.46
CA HIS A 206 -0.16 7.65 4.65
C HIS A 206 1.34 7.96 4.72
N PHE A 207 2.16 7.25 3.94
CA PHE A 207 3.61 7.41 3.92
C PHE A 207 4.04 8.32 2.77
N THR A 208 5.09 9.13 2.99
CA THR A 208 5.76 9.83 1.88
C THR A 208 6.38 8.81 0.90
N PRO A 209 6.71 9.22 -0.33
CA PRO A 209 7.42 8.36 -1.27
C PRO A 209 8.69 7.74 -0.67
N GLY A 210 9.49 8.54 0.03
CA GLY A 210 10.71 8.11 0.71
C GLY A 210 10.45 7.14 1.85
N GLN A 211 9.43 7.39 2.67
CA GLN A 211 9.03 6.45 3.73
C GLN A 211 8.60 5.10 3.17
N LEU A 212 7.77 5.10 2.11
CA LEU A 212 7.36 3.86 1.44
C LEU A 212 8.56 3.12 0.84
N ALA A 213 9.54 3.84 0.28
CA ALA A 213 10.76 3.24 -0.22
C ALA A 213 11.61 2.60 0.89
N ILE A 214 11.74 3.25 2.04
CA ILE A 214 12.40 2.67 3.23
C ILE A 214 11.69 1.37 3.61
N MET A 215 10.36 1.37 3.69
CA MET A 215 9.59 0.19 4.08
C MET A 215 9.86 -0.98 3.12
N ILE A 216 9.80 -0.75 1.80
CA ILE A 216 10.11 -1.76 0.78
C ILE A 216 11.55 -2.29 0.95
N ALA A 217 12.52 -1.40 1.16
CA ALA A 217 13.93 -1.76 1.34
C ALA A 217 14.18 -2.55 2.64
N GLN A 218 13.46 -2.22 3.72
CA GLN A 218 13.51 -2.97 4.98
C GLN A 218 12.86 -4.35 4.83
N SER A 219 11.74 -4.46 4.10
CA SER A 219 11.09 -5.74 3.81
C SER A 219 12.06 -6.74 3.17
N ALA A 220 12.89 -6.28 2.24
CA ALA A 220 13.87 -7.12 1.54
C ALA A 220 14.86 -7.85 2.47
N LYS A 221 15.10 -7.33 3.69
CA LYS A 221 15.98 -7.96 4.69
C LYS A 221 15.29 -9.04 5.52
N GLN A 222 13.96 -8.92 5.65
CA GLN A 222 13.18 -9.67 6.64
C GLN A 222 12.20 -10.67 6.01
N THR A 223 11.87 -10.49 4.72
CA THR A 223 11.01 -11.39 3.99
C THR A 223 11.77 -12.23 2.97
N LYS A 224 11.31 -13.47 2.77
CA LYS A 224 11.90 -14.38 1.78
C LYS A 224 11.42 -14.11 0.37
N THR A 225 10.14 -13.74 0.22
CA THR A 225 9.48 -13.77 -1.09
C THR A 225 9.11 -12.39 -1.58
N ALA A 226 8.25 -11.65 -0.87
CA ALA A 226 7.72 -10.41 -1.40
C ALA A 226 7.25 -9.40 -0.35
N PHE A 227 7.14 -8.15 -0.81
CA PHE A 227 6.35 -7.09 -0.20
C PHE A 227 5.13 -6.81 -1.09
N VAL A 228 3.95 -6.67 -0.49
CA VAL A 228 2.68 -6.39 -1.17
C VAL A 228 2.02 -5.16 -0.57
N GLY A 229 1.98 -4.08 -1.34
CA GLY A 229 1.22 -2.88 -1.03
C GLY A 229 -0.14 -2.90 -1.72
N ILE A 230 -1.22 -2.70 -0.99
CA ILE A 230 -2.60 -2.66 -1.52
C ILE A 230 -3.22 -1.32 -1.15
N ASP A 231 -3.79 -0.61 -2.11
CA ASP A 231 -4.47 0.64 -1.84
C ASP A 231 -5.54 0.98 -2.88
N GLY A 232 -6.24 2.09 -2.67
CA GLY A 232 -7.16 2.62 -3.67
C GLY A 232 -6.46 3.11 -4.92
N TYR A 233 -7.11 2.89 -6.06
CA TYR A 233 -6.63 3.35 -7.35
C TYR A 233 -6.81 4.87 -7.50
N ARG A 234 -5.74 5.59 -7.85
CA ARG A 234 -5.82 7.04 -8.07
C ARG A 234 -6.73 7.37 -9.25
N SER A 235 -7.91 7.91 -8.97
CA SER A 235 -8.90 8.27 -9.98
C SER A 235 -9.86 9.35 -9.50
N MET A 236 -10.35 10.18 -10.42
CA MET A 236 -11.42 11.14 -10.13
C MET A 236 -12.70 10.43 -9.68
N LEU A 237 -12.94 9.22 -10.19
CA LEU A 237 -14.08 8.41 -9.78
C LEU A 237 -13.97 8.01 -8.31
N LEU A 238 -12.81 7.53 -7.86
CA LEU A 238 -12.61 7.15 -6.45
C LEU A 238 -12.46 8.37 -5.54
N ALA A 239 -11.98 9.50 -6.06
CA ALA A 239 -12.00 10.76 -5.30
C ALA A 239 -13.40 11.18 -4.86
N GLY A 240 -14.44 10.91 -5.66
CA GLY A 240 -15.82 11.07 -5.24
C GLY A 240 -16.43 9.81 -4.59
N GLY A 241 -16.04 8.63 -5.07
CA GLY A 241 -16.62 7.36 -4.66
C GLY A 241 -16.26 6.94 -3.23
N VAL A 242 -14.99 7.11 -2.83
CA VAL A 242 -14.55 6.75 -1.47
C VAL A 242 -15.29 7.56 -0.39
N PRO A 243 -15.35 8.91 -0.43
CA PRO A 243 -16.12 9.66 0.56
C PRO A 243 -17.62 9.39 0.49
N LEU A 244 -18.18 9.11 -0.70
CA LEU A 244 -19.58 8.72 -0.84
C LEU A 244 -19.87 7.41 -0.08
N MET A 245 -19.01 6.41 -0.23
CA MET A 245 -19.14 5.16 0.53
C MET A 245 -18.90 5.38 2.03
N ALA A 246 -17.95 6.22 2.40
CA ALA A 246 -17.66 6.55 3.79
C ALA A 246 -18.83 7.27 4.48
N THR A 247 -19.60 8.07 3.74
CA THR A 247 -20.82 8.73 4.22
C THR A 247 -21.86 7.73 4.74
N MET A 248 -21.92 6.53 4.14
CA MET A 248 -22.86 5.48 4.55
C MET A 248 -22.60 4.97 5.98
N GLN A 249 -21.42 5.26 6.55
CA GLN A 249 -21.09 4.89 7.92
C GLN A 249 -21.68 5.85 8.96
N GLY A 250 -22.25 6.99 8.53
CA GLY A 250 -22.88 7.97 9.42
C GLY A 250 -21.90 8.75 10.30
N ILE A 251 -20.60 8.69 10.01
CA ILE A 251 -19.56 9.36 10.78
C ILE A 251 -18.92 10.44 9.90
N ALA A 252 -19.09 11.70 10.30
CA ALA A 252 -18.67 12.85 9.50
C ALA A 252 -17.14 12.92 9.31
N SER A 253 -16.37 12.65 10.36
CA SER A 253 -14.90 12.60 10.28
C SER A 253 -14.42 11.48 9.36
N PHE A 254 -15.04 10.30 9.42
CA PHE A 254 -14.73 9.19 8.52
C PHE A 254 -15.03 9.53 7.04
N THR A 255 -16.06 10.32 6.78
CA THR A 255 -16.37 10.82 5.43
C THR A 255 -15.26 11.73 4.90
N LEU A 256 -14.79 12.64 5.75
CA LEU A 256 -13.67 13.53 5.43
C LEU A 256 -12.38 12.74 5.21
N ASP A 257 -12.11 11.74 6.05
CA ASP A 257 -10.97 10.84 5.89
C ASP A 257 -11.02 10.14 4.54
N GLY A 258 -12.18 9.57 4.17
CA GLY A 258 -12.37 8.97 2.84
C GLY A 258 -12.06 9.93 1.68
N PHE A 259 -12.36 11.22 1.82
CA PHE A 259 -11.98 12.24 0.82
C PHE A 259 -10.48 12.52 0.83
N ILE A 260 -9.86 12.64 2.00
CA ILE A 260 -8.42 12.87 2.17
C ILE A 260 -7.62 11.67 1.64
N SER A 261 -7.97 10.43 2.00
CA SER A 261 -7.32 9.21 1.52
C SER A 261 -7.33 9.13 -0.01
N ALA A 262 -8.48 9.37 -0.64
CA ALA A 262 -8.61 9.28 -2.09
C ALA A 262 -7.74 10.30 -2.86
N ARG A 263 -7.42 11.42 -2.21
CA ARG A 263 -6.51 12.47 -2.72
C ARG A 263 -5.03 12.11 -2.55
N LYS A 264 -4.72 11.19 -1.63
CA LYS A 264 -3.37 10.71 -1.31
C LYS A 264 -2.97 9.44 -2.08
N PHE A 265 -3.92 8.72 -2.70
CA PHE A 265 -3.60 7.52 -3.48
C PHE A 265 -2.53 7.75 -4.55
N TYR A 266 -1.55 6.85 -4.58
CA TYR A 266 -0.48 6.84 -5.57
C TYR A 266 -0.96 6.35 -6.94
N SER A 267 -0.42 6.95 -8.00
CA SER A 267 -0.55 6.43 -9.35
C SER A 267 0.40 5.25 -9.60
N GLU A 268 0.10 4.46 -10.63
CA GLU A 268 0.95 3.32 -11.06
C GLU A 268 2.42 3.71 -11.26
N LEU A 269 2.67 4.86 -11.91
CA LEU A 269 4.03 5.33 -12.19
C LEU A 269 4.75 5.82 -10.93
N GLU A 270 4.02 6.36 -9.95
CA GLU A 270 4.65 6.75 -8.69
C GLU A 270 5.08 5.50 -7.91
N LEU A 271 4.23 4.48 -7.83
CA LEU A 271 4.57 3.20 -7.21
C LEU A 271 5.73 2.51 -7.93
N ASP A 272 5.75 2.55 -9.26
CA ASP A 272 6.85 2.03 -10.09
C ASP A 272 8.20 2.69 -9.75
N ILE A 273 8.21 4.02 -9.71
CA ILE A 273 9.41 4.80 -9.40
C ILE A 273 9.88 4.52 -7.97
N ILE A 274 8.97 4.55 -6.99
CA ILE A 274 9.29 4.29 -5.58
C ILE A 274 9.90 2.90 -5.41
N ALA A 275 9.29 1.86 -5.99
CA ALA A 275 9.78 0.49 -5.89
C ALA A 275 11.12 0.28 -6.62
N GLU A 276 11.32 0.90 -7.78
CA GLU A 276 12.60 0.82 -8.50
C GLU A 276 13.73 1.48 -7.72
N ILE A 277 13.49 2.66 -7.12
CA ILE A 277 14.50 3.33 -6.29
C ILE A 277 14.79 2.52 -5.02
N ALA A 278 13.75 2.01 -4.36
CA ALA A 278 13.88 1.22 -3.13
C ALA A 278 14.72 -0.05 -3.32
N THR A 279 14.59 -0.73 -4.45
CA THR A 279 15.28 -2.00 -4.72
C THR A 279 16.55 -1.86 -5.56
N GLY A 280 16.72 -0.72 -6.23
CA GLY A 280 17.75 -0.51 -7.27
C GLY A 280 17.56 -1.43 -8.49
N LYS A 281 16.40 -2.10 -8.61
CA LYS A 281 16.09 -3.10 -9.63
C LYS A 281 14.64 -2.93 -10.09
N ARG A 282 14.29 -3.59 -11.21
CA ARG A 282 12.91 -3.66 -11.71
C ARG A 282 12.28 -5.02 -11.43
N ASN A 283 12.28 -5.41 -10.16
CA ASN A 283 11.75 -6.68 -9.65
C ASN A 283 10.39 -6.47 -8.97
N HIS A 284 9.56 -5.60 -9.53
CA HIS A 284 8.23 -5.29 -9.04
C HIS A 284 7.20 -5.26 -10.17
N ALA A 285 5.94 -5.45 -9.82
CA ALA A 285 4.81 -5.27 -10.71
C ALA A 285 3.75 -4.41 -10.02
N ILE A 286 3.06 -3.60 -10.83
CA ILE A 286 1.89 -2.86 -10.40
C ILE A 286 0.71 -3.37 -11.21
N THR A 287 -0.31 -3.87 -10.52
CA THR A 287 -1.60 -4.15 -11.12
C THR A 287 -2.65 -3.22 -10.55
N SER A 288 -3.61 -2.79 -11.36
CA SER A 288 -4.66 -1.87 -10.92
C SER A 288 -6.06 -2.45 -11.16
N PRO A 289 -6.40 -3.59 -10.53
CA PRO A 289 -7.72 -4.16 -10.68
C PRO A 289 -8.71 -3.25 -9.94
N TRP A 290 -9.50 -2.47 -10.70
CA TRP A 290 -10.40 -1.45 -10.14
C TRP A 290 -11.30 -2.03 -9.03
N PRO A 291 -11.39 -1.41 -7.83
CA PRO A 291 -10.96 -0.05 -7.49
C PRO A 291 -9.56 0.06 -6.85
N LEU A 292 -8.68 -0.93 -7.04
CA LEU A 292 -7.43 -1.06 -6.28
C LEU A 292 -6.19 -0.80 -7.13
N SER A 293 -5.12 -0.38 -6.48
CA SER A 293 -3.73 -0.50 -6.92
C SER A 293 -3.02 -1.53 -6.04
N ILE A 294 -2.27 -2.41 -6.66
CA ILE A 294 -1.50 -3.47 -5.99
C ILE A 294 -0.06 -3.37 -6.47
N LEU A 295 0.86 -3.09 -5.55
CA LEU A 295 2.29 -3.13 -5.76
C LEU A 295 2.83 -4.44 -5.19
N THR A 296 3.47 -5.25 -6.03
CA THR A 296 4.16 -6.47 -5.59
C THR A 296 5.64 -6.33 -5.91
N VAL A 297 6.49 -6.32 -4.89
CA VAL A 297 7.95 -6.30 -5.01
C VAL A 297 8.48 -7.66 -4.61
N ARG A 298 9.22 -8.35 -5.49
CA ARG A 298 9.71 -9.72 -5.26
C ARG A 298 11.20 -9.74 -4.91
N PHE A 299 11.56 -10.48 -3.88
CA PHE A 299 12.94 -10.62 -3.39
C PHE A 299 13.55 -12.00 -3.70
N ASP A 300 12.73 -12.97 -4.11
CA ASP A 300 13.10 -14.34 -4.44
C ASP A 300 13.71 -14.53 -5.84
N GLY A 301 13.85 -13.45 -6.62
CA GLY A 301 14.40 -13.47 -7.97
C GLY A 301 13.43 -13.93 -9.06
N ILE A 302 12.19 -14.27 -8.70
CA ILE A 302 11.12 -14.49 -9.68
C ILE A 302 10.68 -13.13 -10.20
N LYS A 303 10.57 -12.97 -11.53
CA LYS A 303 10.00 -11.75 -12.09
C LYS A 303 8.50 -11.78 -11.83
N PRO A 304 7.93 -10.74 -11.19
CA PRO A 304 6.49 -10.67 -11.04
C PRO A 304 5.86 -10.59 -12.44
N ASP A 305 4.75 -11.31 -12.64
CA ASP A 305 4.03 -11.28 -13.90
C ASP A 305 3.60 -9.84 -14.19
N VAL A 306 4.24 -9.24 -15.18
CA VAL A 306 3.77 -7.97 -15.74
C VAL A 306 2.53 -8.33 -16.52
N CYS A 307 1.36 -8.21 -15.88
CA CYS A 307 0.12 -8.08 -16.62
C CYS A 307 0.31 -6.84 -17.51
N GLN A 308 0.73 -7.05 -18.75
CA GLN A 308 0.79 -5.99 -19.73
C GLN A 308 -0.62 -5.41 -19.82
N PRO A 309 -0.79 -4.07 -19.80
CA PRO A 309 -2.10 -3.49 -19.99
C PRO A 309 -2.62 -3.99 -21.35
N SER A 310 -3.78 -4.64 -21.32
CA SER A 310 -4.60 -4.89 -22.50
C SER A 310 -5.19 -3.59 -23.02
#